data_AF-A0A520AEZ1-F1
#
_entry.id   AF-A0A520AEZ1-F1
#
_cell.length_a   1.000
_cell.length_b   1.000
_cell.length_c   1.000
_cell.angle_alpha   90.00
_cell.angle_beta   90.00
_cell.angle_gamma   90.00
#
_symmetry.space_group_name_H-M   'P 1'
#
loop_
_entity.id
_entity.type
_entity.pdbx_description
1 polymer ?
#
loop_
_entity_poly.entity_id
_entity_poly.type
_entity_poly.pdbx_seq_one_letter_code
_entity_poly.pdbx_strand_id
1 'polypeptide(L)' 'MTGTVKWFNDAKGFGFITPEEGGKDIFCHHSAIKATGQRSLQ' A
#
# COMPACT_ATOMS: atom_id res chain seq x y z
N MET A 1 11.40 2.83 -4.55
CA MET A 1 10.56 1.82 -5.22
C MET A 1 9.12 2.27 -5.11
N THR A 2 8.47 2.48 -6.25
CA THR A 2 7.08 2.92 -6.36
C THR A 2 6.24 1.78 -6.96
N GLY A 3 4.97 1.71 -6.58
CA GLY A 3 4.09 0.60 -6.90
C GLY A 3 2.64 0.96 -6.60
N THR A 4 1.72 0.34 -7.31
CA THR A 4 0.28 0.57 -7.12
C THR A 4 -0.30 -0.51 -6.22
N VAL A 5 -1.18 -0.12 -5.29
CA VAL A 5 -1.93 -1.10 -4.48
C VAL A 5 -2.85 -1.88 -5.42
N LYS A 6 -2.58 -3.17 -5.56
CA LYS A 6 -3.39 -4.07 -6.39
C LYS A 6 -4.75 -4.30 -5.73
N TRP A 7 -4.72 -4.56 -4.43
CA TRP A 7 -5.89 -4.64 -3.58
C TRP A 7 -5.48 -4.58 -2.11
N PHE A 8 -6.38 -4.09 -1.27
CA PHE A 8 -6.19 -4.02 0.17
C PHE A 8 -7.49 -4.37 0.88
N ASN A 9 -7.41 -5.19 1.92
CA ASN A 9 -8.55 -5.49 2.79
C ASN A 9 -8.38 -4.75 4.10
N ASP A 10 -9.19 -3.72 4.28
CA ASP A 10 -9.16 -2.85 5.46
C ASP A 10 -9.57 -3.60 6.73
N ALA A 11 -10.59 -4.47 6.64
CA ALA A 11 -11.07 -5.26 7.77
C ALA A 11 -10.01 -6.24 8.31
N LYS A 12 -9.14 -6.76 7.43
CA LYS A 12 -8.03 -7.65 7.82
C LYS A 12 -6.69 -6.93 7.98
N GLY A 13 -6.57 -5.68 7.53
CA GLY A 13 -5.35 -4.88 7.63
C GLY A 13 -4.18 -5.37 6.77
N PHE A 14 -4.43 -5.99 5.61
CA PHE A 14 -3.36 -6.41 4.69
C PHE A 14 -3.78 -6.36 3.22
N GLY A 15 -2.79 -6.34 2.33
CA GLY A 15 -2.99 -6.35 0.89
C GLY A 15 -1.72 -6.65 0.11
N PHE A 16 -1.77 -6.37 -1.19
CA PHE A 16 -0.65 -6.56 -2.10
C PHE A 16 -0.43 -5.33 -2.98
N ILE A 17 0.83 -5.05 -3.27
CA ILE A 17 1.29 -3.96 -4.12
C ILE A 17 1.98 -4.57 -5.33
N THR A 18 1.63 -4.10 -6.52
CA THR A 18 2.33 -4.44 -7.76
C THR A 18 3.35 -3.35 -8.06
N PRO A 19 4.66 -3.68 -8.12
CA PRO A 19 5.71 -2.72 -8.47
C PRO A 19 5.54 -2.17 -9.89
N GLU A 20 5.87 -0.89 -10.09
CA GLU A 20 5.85 -0.28 -11.43
C GLU A 20 6.97 -0.81 -12.35
N GLU A 21 8.10 -1.19 -11.76
CA GLU A 21 9.24 -1.78 -12.47
C GLU A 21 8.95 -3.22 -12.96
N GLY A 22 7.75 -3.74 -12.69
CA GLY A 22 7.39 -5.14 -12.89
C GLY A 22 7.98 -6.04 -11.80
N GLY A 23 7.52 -7.29 -11.77
CA GLY A 23 7.96 -8.29 -10.79
C GLY A 23 6.82 -8.92 -10.01
N LYS A 24 7.17 -9.59 -8.91
CA LYS A 24 6.19 -10.30 -8.06
C LYS A 24 5.43 -9.31 -7.18
N ASP A 25 4.17 -9.62 -6.91
CA ASP A 25 3.34 -8.88 -5.98
C ASP A 25 3.99 -8.87 -4.59
N ILE A 26 4.08 -7.69 -3.99
CA ILE A 26 4.69 -7.47 -2.67
C ILE A 26 3.58 -7.46 -1.63
N PHE A 27 3.70 -8.31 -0.61
CA PHE A 27 2.78 -8.31 0.52
C PHE A 27 2.96 -7.05 1.37
N CYS A 28 1.86 -6.39 1.72
CA CYS A 28 1.84 -5.19 2.55
C CYS A 28 0.88 -5.38 3.74
N HIS A 29 1.41 -5.24 4.95
CA HIS A 29 0.63 -5.21 6.18
C HIS A 29 0.34 -3.75 6.59
N HIS A 30 -0.82 -3.47 7.20
CA HIS A 30 -1.20 -2.11 7.59
C HIS A 30 -0.16 -1.43 8.49
N SER A 31 0.58 -2.19 9.30
CA SER A 31 1.66 -1.65 10.14
C SER A 31 2.83 -1.07 9.34
N ALA A 32 3.00 -1.50 8.09
CA ALA A 32 4.00 -0.96 7.16
C ALA A 32 3.50 0.29 6.42
N ILE A 33 2.18 0.56 6.45
CA ILE A 33 1.59 1.76 5.83
C ILE A 33 1.86 2.96 6.75
N LYS A 34 2.97 3.63 6.51
CA LYS A 34 3.19 4.97 7.07
C LYS A 34 2.41 5.97 6.23
N ALA A 35 1.18 6.28 6.66
CA ALA A 35 0.39 7.35 6.06
C ALA A 35 1.06 8.71 6.34
N THR A 36 1.99 9.13 5.48
CA THR A 36 2.57 10.48 5.47
C THR A 36 1.74 11.40 4.57
N GLY A 37 0.45 11.53 4.90
CA GLY A 37 -0.46 12.47 4.24
C GLY A 37 -1.03 13.43 5.27
N GLN A 38 -1.04 14.74 4.96
CA GLN A 38 -1.70 15.72 5.80
C GLN A 38 -3.17 15.33 5.94
N ARG A 39 -3.65 15.15 7.18
CA ARG A 39 -5.05 14.82 7.49
C ARG A 39 -6.01 16.01 7.24
N SER A 40 -5.57 17.02 6.49
CA SER A 40 -6.28 18.27 6.28
C SER A 40 -5.71 18.95 5.03
N LEU A 41 -6.57 19.25 4.07
CA LEU A 41 -6.33 20.31 3.10
C LEU A 41 -7.11 21.52 3.62
N GLN A 42 -6.41 22.64 3.86
CA GLN A 42 -7.05 23.94 4.10
C GLN A 42 -7.52 24.55 2.78
#